data_AF-A0A6P7X3P4-F1
#
_entry.id   AF-A0A6P7X3P4-F1
#
_cell.length_a   1.000
_cell.length_b   1.000
_cell.length_c   1.000
_cell.angle_alpha   90.00
_cell.angle_beta   90.00
_cell.angle_gamma   90.00
#
_symmetry.space_group_name_H-M   'P 1'
#
loop_
_entity.id
_entity.type
_entity.pdbx_description
1 polymer ?
#
loop_
_entity_poly.entity_id
_entity_poly.type
_entity_poly.pdbx_seq_one_letter_code
_entity_poly.pdbx_strand_id
1 'polypeptide(L)'
;FKPELILVSSGYDSGIGDPEGRMHATPDCFSHLTHFLMQLAEGKLCIVLEGGYHLRSLSESVCMTLKTLLSDPVPQLYGEMTPCLSAIESIQNAIAVHAPYWKCFIHDKVSIVQDPSTKRELGDARLVSQSGSSPEVCADEAKMADVFLHHHMEGLLLPVPPVRTAAALPSHILLRGVQVETGTVAVEEIEALISNFAVMHVKEEAVYVCVGKILSLLTKILKKQVRNGIALSPAVSVSSSVAIKQSIAIGFQKVLCVAIGDVDIGKDSVMRVRYFRPVTKTMLLKICGKQNSEMAKSKYHISLSWSEDHHEKNSFVFGVLRFILPLAYSYQPDIVFITIGAKCSIDVKGISLLACFLQGLAEGRTFAVIQDSEVEIAEAMAEVLTAFCTPHFGSGTPATSEAILAIKRERDRLQHQWKLLRCSVN
;
A
#
# COMPACT_ATOMS: atom_id res chain seq x y z
N PHE A 1 12.04 -2.72 -16.97
CA PHE A 1 11.98 -1.94 -18.23
C PHE A 1 12.58 -0.57 -18.05
N LYS A 2 12.19 0.18 -17.00
CA LYS A 2 12.66 1.54 -16.71
C LYS A 2 12.31 2.52 -17.86
N PRO A 3 11.00 2.74 -18.12
CA PRO A 3 10.57 3.67 -19.15
C PRO A 3 10.93 5.11 -18.76
N GLU A 4 11.17 5.95 -19.77
CA GLU A 4 11.34 7.40 -19.62
C GLU A 4 10.01 8.16 -19.77
N LEU A 5 9.01 7.54 -20.40
CA LEU A 5 7.64 8.05 -20.54
C LEU A 5 6.70 6.86 -20.56
N ILE A 6 5.52 7.02 -19.95
CA ILE A 6 4.45 6.02 -20.02
C ILE A 6 3.29 6.59 -20.83
N LEU A 7 2.84 5.82 -21.82
CA LEU A 7 1.63 6.07 -22.59
C LEU A 7 0.60 5.01 -22.23
N VAL A 8 -0.61 5.44 -21.87
CA VAL A 8 -1.72 4.55 -21.54
C VAL A 8 -2.82 4.73 -22.59
N SER A 9 -3.05 3.70 -23.40
CA SER A 9 -4.29 3.54 -24.17
C SER A 9 -5.40 3.18 -23.19
N SER A 10 -6.17 4.17 -22.78
CA SER A 10 -7.10 4.11 -21.66
C SER A 10 -8.52 3.86 -22.13
N GLY A 11 -8.78 2.59 -22.49
CA GLY A 11 -10.13 2.10 -22.68
C GLY A 11 -10.79 1.81 -21.33
N TYR A 12 -11.98 2.35 -21.12
CA TYR A 12 -12.78 2.15 -19.90
C TYR A 12 -13.91 1.12 -20.09
N ASP A 13 -13.84 0.33 -21.16
CA ASP A 13 -14.75 -0.78 -21.44
C ASP A 13 -14.58 -1.98 -20.48
N SER A 14 -13.51 -1.99 -19.67
CA SER A 14 -13.39 -2.87 -18.50
C SER A 14 -14.24 -2.42 -17.29
N GLY A 15 -14.87 -1.24 -17.37
CA GLY A 15 -15.73 -0.71 -16.33
C GLY A 15 -17.05 -1.47 -16.18
N ILE A 16 -17.61 -1.46 -14.97
CA ILE A 16 -18.92 -2.06 -14.70
C ILE A 16 -20.02 -1.45 -15.59
N GLY A 17 -20.89 -2.30 -16.11
CA GLY A 17 -22.00 -1.89 -16.99
C GLY A 17 -21.62 -1.71 -18.46
N ASP A 18 -20.34 -1.82 -18.82
CA ASP A 18 -19.92 -1.70 -20.22
C ASP A 18 -20.43 -2.89 -21.06
N PRO A 19 -21.14 -2.63 -22.18
CA PRO A 19 -21.77 -3.68 -22.97
C PRO A 19 -20.78 -4.56 -23.76
N GLU A 20 -19.60 -4.02 -24.08
CA GLU A 20 -18.58 -4.72 -24.88
C GLU A 20 -17.62 -5.50 -23.98
N GLY A 21 -17.06 -4.85 -22.95
CA GLY A 21 -16.11 -5.53 -22.08
C GLY A 21 -16.76 -6.50 -21.11
N ARG A 22 -17.99 -6.21 -20.64
CA ARG A 22 -18.76 -7.05 -19.70
C ARG A 22 -17.96 -7.43 -18.44
N MET A 23 -17.10 -6.51 -18.02
CA MET A 23 -16.29 -6.62 -16.82
C MET A 23 -16.98 -5.90 -15.66
N HIS A 24 -16.41 -6.03 -14.47
CA HIS A 24 -16.98 -5.49 -13.23
C HIS A 24 -15.98 -4.58 -12.50
N ALA A 25 -15.03 -3.97 -13.20
CA ALA A 25 -14.12 -3.01 -12.56
C ALA A 25 -14.92 -1.77 -12.14
N THR A 26 -14.81 -1.40 -10.87
CA THR A 26 -15.42 -0.19 -10.34
C THR A 26 -14.56 1.04 -10.68
N PRO A 27 -15.13 2.26 -10.75
CA PRO A 27 -14.38 3.47 -11.11
C PRO A 27 -13.11 3.71 -10.27
N ASP A 28 -13.14 3.42 -8.96
CA ASP A 28 -12.02 3.56 -8.04
C ASP A 28 -10.82 2.65 -8.41
N CYS A 29 -11.04 1.52 -9.08
CA CYS A 29 -9.96 0.67 -9.60
C CYS A 29 -9.00 1.47 -10.50
N PHE A 30 -9.54 2.36 -11.35
CA PHE A 30 -8.75 3.16 -12.28
C PHE A 30 -7.88 4.21 -11.56
N SER A 31 -8.28 4.67 -10.36
CA SER A 31 -7.39 5.48 -9.52
C SER A 31 -6.18 4.68 -9.06
N HIS A 32 -6.33 3.43 -8.65
CA HIS A 32 -5.19 2.60 -8.24
C HIS A 32 -4.26 2.25 -9.41
N LEU A 33 -4.82 1.89 -10.57
CA LEU A 33 -4.03 1.64 -11.78
C LEU A 33 -3.20 2.87 -12.16
N THR A 34 -3.84 4.05 -12.17
CA THR A 34 -3.17 5.33 -12.45
C THR A 34 -2.08 5.61 -11.41
N HIS A 35 -2.40 5.46 -10.12
CA HIS A 35 -1.46 5.67 -9.02
C HIS A 35 -0.21 4.82 -9.15
N PHE A 36 -0.34 3.52 -9.50
CA PHE A 36 0.83 2.66 -9.69
C PHE A 36 1.73 3.11 -10.83
N LEU A 37 1.15 3.58 -11.94
CA LEU A 37 1.91 4.06 -13.09
C LEU A 37 2.60 5.40 -12.82
N MET A 38 2.01 6.27 -12.01
CA MET A 38 2.63 7.54 -11.59
C MET A 38 3.93 7.35 -10.80
N GLN A 39 4.17 6.16 -10.24
CA GLN A 39 5.41 5.85 -9.50
C GLN A 39 6.58 5.46 -10.43
N LEU A 40 6.33 5.41 -11.73
CA LEU A 40 7.29 5.06 -12.76
C LEU A 40 7.59 6.29 -13.62
N ALA A 41 8.66 6.22 -14.42
CA ALA A 41 9.07 7.30 -15.33
C ALA A 41 9.15 8.70 -14.66
N GLU A 42 9.40 8.76 -13.35
CA GLU A 42 9.38 10.01 -12.56
C GLU A 42 8.05 10.78 -12.71
N GLY A 43 6.93 10.06 -12.79
CA GLY A 43 5.59 10.64 -12.96
C GLY A 43 5.26 11.09 -14.38
N LYS A 44 6.17 10.91 -15.36
CA LYS A 44 5.92 11.22 -16.77
C LYS A 44 4.93 10.21 -17.36
N LEU A 45 3.64 10.56 -17.30
CA LEU A 45 2.51 9.72 -17.69
C LEU A 45 1.54 10.49 -18.60
N CYS A 46 1.21 9.91 -19.75
CA CYS A 46 0.16 10.40 -20.64
C CYS A 46 -0.95 9.35 -20.76
N ILE A 47 -2.19 9.78 -20.53
CA ILE A 47 -3.37 8.93 -20.63
C ILE A 47 -4.19 9.40 -21.81
N VAL A 48 -4.47 8.49 -22.75
CA VAL A 48 -5.22 8.76 -23.98
C VAL A 48 -6.50 7.95 -23.94
N LEU A 49 -7.65 8.63 -23.97
CA LEU A 49 -8.95 7.96 -23.98
C LEU A 49 -9.12 7.10 -25.23
N GLU A 50 -9.58 5.87 -25.05
CA GLU A 50 -9.89 4.92 -26.13
C GLU A 50 -11.39 4.53 -26.08
N GLY A 51 -11.70 3.26 -25.75
CA GLY A 51 -13.06 2.74 -25.60
C GLY A 51 -13.72 3.04 -24.26
N GLY A 52 -14.95 2.56 -24.12
CA GLY A 52 -15.84 2.83 -22.99
C GLY A 52 -17.20 3.28 -23.53
N TYR A 53 -18.16 2.38 -23.48
CA TYR A 53 -19.42 2.48 -24.21
C TYR A 53 -20.63 2.61 -23.28
N HIS A 54 -20.44 2.35 -21.98
CA HIS A 54 -21.38 2.76 -20.95
C HIS A 54 -21.05 4.15 -20.39
N LEU A 55 -21.76 5.17 -20.86
CA LEU A 55 -21.44 6.60 -20.65
C LEU A 55 -21.17 6.99 -19.19
N ARG A 56 -21.99 6.50 -18.25
CA ARG A 56 -21.83 6.83 -16.83
C ARG A 56 -20.54 6.25 -16.26
N SER A 57 -20.40 4.93 -16.32
CA SER A 57 -19.18 4.18 -15.96
C SER A 57 -17.91 4.78 -16.58
N LEU A 58 -17.95 5.14 -17.87
CA LEU A 58 -16.87 5.85 -18.55
C LEU A 58 -16.56 7.18 -17.86
N SER A 59 -17.55 8.06 -17.70
CA SER A 59 -17.34 9.39 -17.13
C SER A 59 -16.82 9.36 -15.69
N GLU A 60 -17.32 8.43 -14.88
CA GLU A 60 -16.89 8.24 -13.49
C GLU A 60 -15.46 7.69 -13.44
N SER A 61 -15.14 6.70 -14.27
CA SER A 61 -13.79 6.12 -14.34
C SER A 61 -12.75 7.12 -14.85
N VAL A 62 -13.09 7.93 -15.86
CA VAL A 62 -12.25 9.06 -16.32
C VAL A 62 -12.03 10.07 -15.19
N CYS A 63 -13.09 10.43 -14.45
CA CYS A 63 -12.97 11.36 -13.31
C CYS A 63 -12.01 10.80 -12.25
N MET A 64 -12.11 9.50 -11.94
CA MET A 64 -11.24 8.83 -10.98
C MET A 64 -9.77 8.82 -11.42
N THR A 65 -9.50 8.57 -12.71
CA THR A 65 -8.17 8.73 -13.30
C THR A 65 -7.65 10.17 -13.16
N LEU A 66 -8.45 11.17 -13.54
CA LEU A 66 -8.06 12.59 -13.50
C LEU A 66 -7.77 13.06 -12.07
N LYS A 67 -8.60 12.70 -11.09
CA LYS A 67 -8.36 13.01 -9.67
C LYS A 67 -7.01 12.46 -9.21
N THR A 68 -6.68 11.21 -9.57
CA THR A 68 -5.39 10.64 -9.23
C THR A 68 -4.21 11.37 -9.89
N LEU A 69 -4.32 11.76 -11.16
CA LEU A 69 -3.31 12.59 -11.82
C LEU A 69 -3.12 13.95 -11.12
N LEU A 70 -4.19 14.54 -10.62
CA LEU A 70 -4.18 15.77 -9.79
C LEU A 70 -3.68 15.54 -8.36
N SER A 71 -3.23 14.32 -8.04
CA SER A 71 -2.71 13.91 -6.74
C SER A 71 -3.72 13.95 -5.61
N ASP A 72 -5.02 13.84 -5.90
CA ASP A 72 -6.08 13.68 -4.88
C ASP A 72 -5.90 12.37 -4.06
N PRO A 73 -6.61 12.23 -2.93
CA PRO A 73 -6.72 10.95 -2.23
C PRO A 73 -7.21 9.82 -3.15
N VAL A 74 -6.44 8.75 -3.25
CA VAL A 74 -6.84 7.51 -3.93
C VAL A 74 -7.84 6.78 -3.04
N PRO A 75 -9.08 6.52 -3.46
CA PRO A 75 -10.05 5.89 -2.58
C PRO A 75 -9.66 4.50 -2.12
N GLN A 76 -10.34 4.00 -1.10
CA GLN A 76 -10.09 2.67 -0.61
C GLN A 76 -10.88 1.63 -1.41
N LEU A 77 -10.21 0.62 -1.94
CA LEU A 77 -10.88 -0.57 -2.47
C LEU A 77 -11.51 -1.35 -1.32
N TYR A 78 -12.79 -1.70 -1.48
CA TYR A 78 -13.53 -2.58 -0.58
C TYR A 78 -13.86 -3.91 -1.24
N GLY A 79 -14.19 -4.91 -0.42
CA GLY A 79 -14.53 -6.24 -0.89
C GLY A 79 -13.38 -7.24 -0.81
N GLU A 80 -13.63 -8.45 -1.29
CA GLU A 80 -12.67 -9.55 -1.20
C GLU A 80 -11.56 -9.40 -2.26
N MET A 81 -10.31 -9.23 -1.81
CA MET A 81 -9.14 -9.11 -2.68
C MET A 81 -8.62 -10.48 -3.13
N THR A 82 -9.47 -11.19 -3.87
CA THR A 82 -9.22 -12.55 -4.34
C THR A 82 -9.32 -12.60 -5.87
N PRO A 83 -8.22 -12.84 -6.58
CA PRO A 83 -8.29 -13.13 -8.01
C PRO A 83 -9.11 -14.41 -8.26
N CYS A 84 -9.96 -14.40 -9.28
CA CYS A 84 -10.65 -15.61 -9.70
C CYS A 84 -9.66 -16.63 -10.30
N LEU A 85 -10.05 -17.91 -10.34
CA LEU A 85 -9.18 -18.98 -10.85
C LEU A 85 -8.71 -18.70 -12.30
N SER A 86 -9.62 -18.26 -13.16
CA SER A 86 -9.30 -17.90 -14.55
C SER A 86 -8.24 -16.80 -14.67
N ALA A 87 -8.32 -15.78 -13.81
CA ALA A 87 -7.30 -14.72 -13.76
C ALA A 87 -5.94 -15.26 -13.29
N ILE A 88 -5.93 -16.15 -12.30
CA ILE A 88 -4.69 -16.78 -11.80
C ILE A 88 -4.04 -17.64 -12.90
N GLU A 89 -4.82 -18.46 -13.61
CA GLU A 89 -4.34 -19.26 -14.74
C GLU A 89 -3.72 -18.38 -15.83
N SER A 90 -4.39 -17.27 -16.16
CA SER A 90 -3.94 -16.30 -17.15
C SER A 90 -2.63 -15.63 -16.73
N ILE A 91 -2.54 -15.17 -15.48
CA ILE A 91 -1.32 -14.58 -14.90
C ILE A 91 -0.17 -15.59 -14.90
N GLN A 92 -0.43 -16.83 -14.49
CA GLN A 92 0.55 -17.92 -14.48
C GLN A 92 1.12 -18.18 -15.89
N ASN A 93 0.25 -18.26 -16.89
CA ASN A 93 0.67 -18.48 -18.28
C ASN A 93 1.47 -17.30 -18.82
N ALA A 94 1.06 -16.07 -18.53
CA ALA A 94 1.79 -14.87 -18.93
C ALA A 94 3.19 -14.84 -18.29
N ILE A 95 3.29 -15.15 -16.99
CA ILE A 95 4.59 -15.26 -16.30
C ILE A 95 5.47 -16.33 -16.97
N ALA A 96 4.92 -17.52 -17.22
CA ALA A 96 5.68 -18.64 -17.80
C ALA A 96 6.26 -18.31 -19.19
N VAL A 97 5.48 -17.66 -20.06
CA VAL A 97 5.93 -17.26 -21.40
C VAL A 97 6.94 -16.12 -21.35
N HIS A 98 6.79 -15.20 -20.39
CA HIS A 98 7.67 -14.03 -20.26
C HIS A 98 8.94 -14.29 -19.44
N ALA A 99 9.02 -15.39 -18.69
CA ALA A 99 10.15 -15.71 -17.82
C ALA A 99 11.53 -15.68 -18.50
N PRO A 100 11.70 -16.14 -19.76
CA PRO A 100 13.00 -16.07 -20.44
C PRO A 100 13.49 -14.64 -20.70
N TYR A 101 12.60 -13.65 -20.75
CA TYR A 101 12.90 -12.28 -21.18
C TYR A 101 12.99 -11.29 -20.02
N TRP A 102 12.29 -11.57 -18.91
CA TRP A 102 12.15 -10.64 -17.80
C TRP A 102 12.80 -11.17 -16.53
N LYS A 103 13.85 -10.47 -16.07
CA LYS A 103 14.63 -10.92 -14.91
C LYS A 103 13.83 -11.07 -13.61
N CYS A 104 12.73 -10.33 -13.48
CA CYS A 104 11.82 -10.44 -12.35
C CYS A 104 11.03 -11.76 -12.30
N PHE A 105 11.11 -12.60 -13.34
CA PHE A 105 10.43 -13.89 -13.45
C PHE A 105 11.39 -15.08 -13.56
N ILE A 106 12.71 -14.87 -13.56
CA ILE A 106 13.71 -15.94 -13.81
C ILE A 106 13.57 -17.15 -12.86
N HIS A 107 13.13 -16.91 -11.62
CA HIS A 107 12.96 -17.97 -10.62
C HIS A 107 11.50 -18.40 -10.43
N ASP A 108 10.57 -17.83 -11.20
CA ASP A 108 9.18 -18.26 -11.25
C ASP A 108 9.11 -19.54 -12.11
N LYS A 109 9.39 -20.69 -11.48
CA LYS A 109 9.22 -22.02 -12.09
C LYS A 109 7.73 -22.37 -12.19
N VAL A 110 7.00 -21.67 -13.06
CA VAL A 110 5.57 -21.89 -13.28
C VAL A 110 5.36 -22.62 -14.59
N SER A 111 4.53 -23.68 -14.57
CA SER A 111 4.18 -24.44 -15.77
C SER A 111 3.02 -23.78 -16.49
N ILE A 112 3.01 -23.85 -17.82
CA ILE A 112 1.86 -23.40 -18.62
C ILE A 112 0.68 -24.33 -18.34
N VAL A 113 -0.47 -23.74 -17.97
CA VAL A 113 -1.76 -24.41 -17.85
C VAL A 113 -2.27 -24.69 -19.26
N GLN A 114 -2.22 -25.97 -19.68
CA GLN A 114 -2.64 -26.43 -21.01
C GLN A 114 -4.18 -26.54 -21.15
N ASP A 115 -4.86 -26.84 -20.06
CA ASP A 115 -6.32 -26.97 -19.98
C ASP A 115 -6.88 -26.02 -18.91
N PRO A 116 -7.13 -24.74 -19.28
CA PRO A 116 -7.65 -23.75 -18.33
C PRO A 116 -9.06 -24.12 -17.89
N SER A 117 -9.41 -23.73 -16.66
CA SER A 117 -10.72 -23.95 -16.05
C SER A 117 -11.89 -23.49 -16.92
N THR A 118 -11.72 -22.43 -17.71
CA THR A 118 -12.73 -21.86 -18.61
C THR A 118 -12.98 -22.66 -19.89
N LYS A 119 -12.07 -23.57 -20.28
CA LYS A 119 -12.18 -24.37 -21.52
C LYS A 119 -13.38 -25.32 -21.50
N ARG A 120 -13.82 -25.75 -20.31
CA ARG A 120 -14.94 -26.69 -20.15
C ARG A 120 -16.31 -26.03 -20.32
N GLU A 121 -16.45 -24.75 -19.99
CA GLU A 121 -17.72 -24.03 -20.11
C GLU A 121 -18.08 -23.66 -21.55
N LEU A 122 -17.10 -23.56 -22.45
CA LEU A 122 -17.35 -23.26 -23.87
C LEU A 122 -18.08 -24.40 -24.63
N GLY A 123 -17.98 -25.64 -24.13
CA GLY A 123 -18.65 -26.81 -24.70
C GLY A 123 -20.17 -26.78 -24.47
N ASP A 124 -20.59 -26.35 -23.29
CA ASP A 124 -22.01 -26.17 -22.91
C ASP A 124 -22.56 -24.81 -23.35
N ALA A 125 -21.74 -23.75 -23.41
CA ALA A 125 -22.16 -22.43 -23.86
C ALA A 125 -22.59 -22.40 -25.34
N ARG A 126 -22.10 -23.31 -26.19
CA ARG A 126 -22.56 -23.44 -27.59
C ARG A 126 -24.01 -23.94 -27.71
N LEU A 127 -24.57 -24.55 -26.67
CA LEU A 127 -26.00 -24.90 -26.60
C LEU A 127 -26.84 -23.72 -26.11
N VAL A 128 -26.24 -22.76 -25.38
CA VAL A 128 -26.91 -21.55 -24.87
C VAL A 128 -26.79 -20.37 -25.86
N SER A 129 -25.76 -20.32 -26.69
CA SER A 129 -25.54 -19.24 -27.66
C SER A 129 -26.47 -19.26 -28.88
N GLN A 130 -27.41 -20.20 -28.95
CA GLN A 130 -28.55 -20.11 -29.89
C GLN A 130 -29.69 -19.24 -29.35
N SER A 131 -29.67 -18.86 -28.06
CA SER A 131 -30.41 -17.72 -27.55
C SER A 131 -29.44 -16.56 -27.38
N GLY A 132 -29.36 -15.67 -28.38
CA GLY A 132 -28.70 -14.38 -28.20
C GLY A 132 -29.26 -13.70 -26.96
N SER A 133 -28.40 -13.13 -26.11
CA SER A 133 -28.83 -12.33 -24.96
C SER A 133 -29.80 -11.27 -25.47
N SER A 134 -31.07 -11.33 -25.03
CA SER A 134 -32.08 -10.40 -25.51
C SER A 134 -31.68 -8.97 -25.13
N PRO A 135 -32.03 -7.95 -25.95
CA PRO A 135 -31.77 -6.55 -25.64
C PRO A 135 -32.29 -6.12 -24.26
N GLU A 136 -33.34 -6.76 -23.78
CA GLU A 136 -33.96 -6.52 -22.47
C GLU A 136 -33.03 -6.91 -21.30
N VAL A 137 -32.32 -8.04 -21.39
CA VAL A 137 -31.40 -8.49 -20.32
C VAL A 137 -30.19 -7.55 -20.22
N CYS A 138 -29.60 -7.14 -21.35
CA CYS A 138 -28.51 -6.16 -21.35
C CYS A 138 -28.98 -4.77 -20.87
N ALA A 139 -30.21 -4.37 -21.20
CA ALA A 139 -30.77 -3.11 -20.70
C ALA A 139 -31.00 -3.14 -19.18
N ASP A 140 -31.35 -4.29 -18.61
CA ASP A 140 -31.52 -4.44 -17.16
C ASP A 140 -30.19 -4.50 -16.41
N GLU A 141 -29.15 -5.14 -16.97
CA GLU A 141 -27.79 -5.10 -16.42
C GLU A 141 -27.21 -3.68 -16.39
N ALA A 142 -27.38 -2.91 -17.48
CA ALA A 142 -26.94 -1.52 -17.54
C ALA A 142 -27.66 -0.65 -16.49
N LYS A 143 -28.98 -0.82 -16.29
CA LYS A 143 -29.72 -0.12 -15.23
C LYS A 143 -29.22 -0.49 -13.84
N MET A 144 -28.94 -1.77 -13.58
CA MET A 144 -28.38 -2.20 -12.30
C MET A 144 -27.00 -1.60 -12.06
N ALA A 145 -26.16 -1.52 -13.10
CA ALA A 145 -24.88 -0.84 -13.04
C ALA A 145 -25.05 0.64 -12.70
N ASP A 146 -25.99 1.35 -13.33
CA ASP A 146 -26.29 2.76 -12.98
C ASP A 146 -26.73 2.95 -11.53
N VAL A 147 -27.57 2.05 -11.01
CA VAL A 147 -27.99 2.08 -9.60
C VAL A 147 -26.79 1.83 -8.68
N PHE A 148 -25.95 0.86 -9.00
CA PHE A 148 -24.73 0.58 -8.25
C PHE A 148 -23.79 1.80 -8.26
N LEU A 149 -23.50 2.35 -9.44
CA LEU A 149 -22.60 3.49 -9.64
C LEU A 149 -23.08 4.71 -8.85
N HIS A 150 -24.40 4.97 -8.78
CA HIS A 150 -24.95 6.04 -7.97
C HIS A 150 -24.53 5.95 -6.50
N HIS A 151 -24.84 4.82 -5.86
CA HIS A 151 -24.54 4.62 -4.44
C HIS A 151 -23.03 4.50 -4.19
N HIS A 152 -22.31 3.84 -5.10
CA HIS A 152 -20.87 3.65 -5.00
C HIS A 152 -20.13 4.99 -5.04
N MET A 153 -20.47 5.85 -6.01
CA MET A 153 -19.80 7.14 -6.17
C MET A 153 -20.15 8.13 -5.05
N GLU A 154 -21.35 8.08 -4.45
CA GLU A 154 -21.65 8.86 -3.24
C GLU A 154 -20.71 8.54 -2.08
N GLY A 155 -20.29 7.28 -1.94
CA GLY A 155 -19.31 6.85 -0.94
C GLY A 155 -17.86 7.24 -1.25
N LEU A 156 -17.56 7.62 -2.50
CA LEU A 156 -16.20 7.94 -2.98
C LEU A 156 -15.90 9.44 -3.08
N LEU A 157 -16.86 10.30 -2.77
CA LEU A 157 -16.64 11.75 -2.72
C LEU A 157 -15.76 12.11 -1.51
N LEU A 158 -14.45 11.99 -1.70
CA LEU A 158 -13.46 12.30 -0.69
C LEU A 158 -13.14 13.80 -0.69
N PRO A 159 -13.31 14.51 0.43
CA PRO A 159 -12.79 15.86 0.53
C PRO A 159 -11.26 15.79 0.48
N VAL A 160 -10.64 16.61 -0.37
CA VAL A 160 -9.19 16.77 -0.38
C VAL A 160 -8.80 17.52 0.91
N PRO A 161 -7.97 16.95 1.79
CA PRO A 161 -7.55 17.65 2.99
C PRO A 161 -6.84 18.97 2.65
N PRO A 162 -7.12 20.07 3.38
CA PRO A 162 -6.53 21.37 3.08
C PRO A 162 -5.01 21.39 3.26
N VAL A 163 -4.49 20.52 4.12
CA VAL A 163 -3.06 20.30 4.32
C VAL A 163 -2.71 18.91 3.83
N ARG A 164 -1.81 18.80 2.86
CA ARG A 164 -1.35 17.50 2.39
C ARG A 164 -0.49 16.80 3.44
N THR A 165 0.62 17.43 3.82
CA THR A 165 1.61 16.84 4.73
C THR A 165 1.91 17.77 5.88
N ALA A 166 1.83 17.25 7.10
CA ALA A 166 2.25 17.95 8.30
C ALA A 166 3.33 17.17 9.07
N ALA A 167 4.12 17.86 9.88
CA ALA A 167 5.33 17.30 10.44
C ALA A 167 5.50 17.58 11.95
N ALA A 168 5.82 16.54 12.71
CA ALA A 168 6.27 16.64 14.10
C ALA A 168 7.81 16.68 14.12
N LEU A 169 8.37 17.88 14.01
CA LEU A 169 9.82 18.09 13.94
C LEU A 169 10.38 18.75 15.20
N PRO A 170 11.66 18.48 15.54
CA PRO A 170 12.46 19.33 16.42
C PRO A 170 12.58 20.75 15.87
N SER A 171 12.73 21.74 16.75
CA SER A 171 12.70 23.17 16.38
C SER A 171 13.79 23.63 15.39
N HIS A 172 14.85 22.84 15.20
CA HIS A 172 15.99 23.18 14.35
C HIS A 172 15.96 22.49 12.97
N ILE A 173 15.01 21.58 12.73
CA ILE A 173 14.91 20.84 11.47
C ILE A 173 13.75 21.40 10.65
N LEU A 174 14.03 21.68 9.39
CA LEU A 174 13.03 22.13 8.42
C LEU A 174 13.02 21.13 7.27
N LEU A 175 11.83 20.58 6.98
CA LEU A 175 11.62 19.77 5.78
C LEU A 175 10.82 20.61 4.78
N ARG A 176 11.13 20.44 3.49
CA ARG A 176 10.55 21.28 2.44
C ARG A 176 9.06 20.98 2.26
N GLY A 177 8.25 22.04 2.29
CA GLY A 177 6.82 22.00 1.94
C GLY A 177 5.93 21.14 2.84
N VAL A 178 6.39 20.85 4.07
CA VAL A 178 5.56 20.29 5.13
C VAL A 178 5.12 21.38 6.10
N GLN A 179 3.92 21.25 6.64
CA GLN A 179 3.44 22.14 7.69
C GLN A 179 3.89 21.63 9.07
N VAL A 180 4.67 22.41 9.81
CA VAL A 180 5.13 22.01 11.15
C VAL A 180 3.97 22.07 12.15
N GLU A 181 3.79 20.99 12.91
CA GLU A 181 2.77 20.90 13.95
C GLU A 181 3.18 21.71 15.19
N THR A 182 2.28 22.61 15.58
CA THR A 182 2.39 23.44 16.78
C THR A 182 1.52 22.95 17.94
N GLY A 183 0.49 22.15 17.66
CA GLY A 183 -0.37 21.56 18.68
C GLY A 183 0.31 20.39 19.39
N THR A 184 -0.05 20.20 20.66
CA THR A 184 0.38 19.06 21.47
C THR A 184 -0.78 18.58 22.34
N VAL A 185 -0.70 17.32 22.76
CA VAL A 185 -1.57 16.74 23.78
C VAL A 185 -1.03 17.09 25.17
N ALA A 186 -1.89 17.07 26.19
CA ALA A 186 -1.53 17.31 27.59
C ALA A 186 -0.48 16.30 28.06
N VAL A 187 0.50 16.78 28.84
CA VAL A 187 1.65 15.96 29.26
C VAL A 187 1.21 14.77 30.10
N GLU A 188 0.20 14.94 30.95
CA GLU A 188 -0.34 13.91 31.84
C GLU A 188 -0.95 12.74 31.06
N GLU A 189 -1.60 13.02 29.92
CA GLU A 189 -2.13 11.99 29.03
C GLU A 189 -0.99 11.22 28.35
N ILE A 190 0.06 11.93 27.92
CA ILE A 190 1.24 11.32 27.31
C ILE A 190 1.99 10.46 28.33
N GLU A 191 2.16 10.93 29.56
CA GLU A 191 2.75 10.18 30.67
C GLU A 191 1.97 8.90 30.97
N ALA A 192 0.65 8.97 31.04
CA ALA A 192 -0.18 7.79 31.23
C ALA A 192 -0.01 6.79 30.07
N LEU A 193 0.08 7.28 28.83
CA LEU A 193 0.32 6.43 27.66
C LEU A 193 1.69 5.78 27.72
N ILE A 194 2.78 6.55 27.93
CA ILE A 194 4.17 6.08 27.94
C ILE A 194 4.45 5.18 29.15
N SER A 195 3.91 5.47 30.33
CA SER A 195 4.08 4.67 31.54
C SER A 195 3.58 3.24 31.36
N ASN A 196 2.60 3.03 30.46
CA ASN A 196 2.12 1.70 30.09
C ASN A 196 3.09 0.90 29.19
N PHE A 197 4.17 1.52 28.65
CA PHE A 197 5.13 0.88 27.73
C PHE A 197 6.43 0.41 28.39
N ALA A 198 6.57 0.52 29.71
CA ALA A 198 7.61 -0.13 30.53
C ALA A 198 9.07 -0.01 30.05
N VAL A 199 9.43 1.03 29.29
CA VAL A 199 10.83 1.32 28.96
C VAL A 199 11.45 2.16 30.07
N MET A 200 12.45 1.56 30.74
CA MET A 200 13.42 2.24 31.60
C MET A 200 13.95 3.52 30.90
N HIS A 201 13.78 4.67 31.56
CA HIS A 201 14.49 5.93 31.27
C HIS A 201 14.13 6.72 30.00
N VAL A 202 12.86 6.78 29.60
CA VAL A 202 12.42 7.91 28.73
C VAL A 202 12.01 9.09 29.61
N LYS A 203 13.01 9.75 30.21
CA LYS A 203 12.84 11.05 30.90
C LYS A 203 13.32 12.23 30.04
N GLU A 204 13.40 12.02 28.73
CA GLU A 204 13.75 13.09 27.80
C GLU A 204 12.49 13.84 27.40
N GLU A 205 12.41 15.11 27.81
CA GLU A 205 11.34 16.06 27.46
C GLU A 205 11.06 16.07 25.93
N ALA A 206 12.12 15.89 25.13
CA ALA A 206 12.03 15.81 23.66
C ALA A 206 11.12 14.67 23.17
N VAL A 207 11.07 13.52 23.86
CA VAL A 207 10.19 12.40 23.48
C VAL A 207 8.74 12.73 23.77
N TYR A 208 8.43 13.35 24.92
CA TYR A 208 7.07 13.78 25.25
C TYR A 208 6.53 14.80 24.25
N VAL A 209 7.35 15.80 23.90
CA VAL A 209 6.98 16.81 22.89
C VAL A 209 6.75 16.16 21.53
N CYS A 210 7.62 15.23 21.10
CA CYS A 210 7.47 14.51 19.83
C CYS A 210 6.17 13.70 19.81
N VAL A 211 5.93 12.88 20.84
CA VAL A 211 4.71 12.06 20.96
C VAL A 211 3.46 12.94 20.98
N GLY A 212 3.44 14.03 21.76
CA GLY A 212 2.32 14.96 21.81
C GLY A 212 1.95 15.55 20.45
N LYS A 213 2.95 15.96 19.65
CA LYS A 213 2.75 16.41 18.27
C LYS A 213 2.24 15.29 17.36
N ILE A 214 2.80 14.07 17.46
CA ILE A 214 2.32 12.92 16.69
C ILE A 214 0.84 12.65 16.97
N LEU A 215 0.42 12.66 18.23
CA LEU A 215 -0.98 12.42 18.61
C LEU A 215 -1.93 13.51 18.10
N SER A 216 -1.50 14.78 18.15
CA SER A 216 -2.23 15.90 17.52
C SER A 216 -2.43 15.64 16.02
N LEU A 217 -1.35 15.28 15.30
CA LEU A 217 -1.42 15.00 13.88
C LEU A 217 -2.30 13.81 13.52
N LEU A 218 -2.23 12.70 14.26
CA LEU A 218 -3.10 11.54 14.04
C LEU A 218 -4.58 11.92 14.16
N THR A 219 -4.92 12.79 15.12
CA THR A 219 -6.28 13.31 15.27
C THR A 219 -6.69 14.18 14.08
N LYS A 220 -5.79 15.03 13.57
CA LYS A 220 -6.04 15.84 12.35
C LYS A 220 -6.20 14.99 11.10
N ILE A 221 -5.44 13.91 10.97
CA ILE A 221 -5.54 12.95 9.87
C ILE A 221 -6.87 12.21 9.91
N LEU A 222 -7.29 11.73 11.08
CA LEU A 222 -8.59 11.10 11.26
C LEU A 222 -9.74 12.04 10.86
N LYS A 223 -9.62 13.33 11.21
CA LYS A 223 -10.58 14.39 10.89
C LYS A 223 -10.47 14.94 9.46
N LYS A 224 -9.61 14.35 8.61
CA LYS A 224 -9.34 14.78 7.22
C LYS A 224 -8.90 16.25 7.10
N GLN A 225 -8.27 16.81 8.13
CA GLN A 225 -7.67 18.15 8.10
C GLN A 225 -6.26 18.13 7.52
N VAL A 226 -5.56 17.01 7.73
CA VAL A 226 -4.24 16.71 7.17
C VAL A 226 -4.35 15.37 6.45
N ARG A 227 -3.74 15.19 5.27
CA ARG A 227 -3.76 13.89 4.58
C ARG A 227 -2.78 12.89 5.19
N ASN A 228 -1.51 13.29 5.33
CA ASN A 228 -0.43 12.42 5.80
C ASN A 228 0.54 13.17 6.72
N GLY A 229 1.42 12.43 7.41
CA GLY A 229 2.29 12.99 8.42
C GLY A 229 3.70 12.39 8.44
N ILE A 230 4.65 13.15 8.98
CA ILE A 230 6.02 12.72 9.22
C ILE A 230 6.48 13.19 10.60
N ALA A 231 7.25 12.38 11.31
CA ALA A 231 7.81 12.73 12.61
C ALA A 231 9.27 12.30 12.70
N LEU A 232 10.10 13.20 13.23
CA LEU A 232 11.46 12.87 13.66
C LEU A 232 11.43 12.63 15.17
N SER A 233 11.86 11.45 15.57
CA SER A 233 11.72 10.95 16.93
C SER A 233 13.05 10.48 17.51
N PRO A 234 13.48 11.00 18.68
CA PRO A 234 14.66 10.49 19.37
C PRO A 234 14.48 9.06 19.92
N ALA A 235 13.22 8.64 20.16
CA ALA A 235 12.88 7.29 20.64
C ALA A 235 11.87 6.60 19.71
N VAL A 236 12.28 6.28 18.47
CA VAL A 236 11.38 5.79 17.41
C VAL A 236 10.50 4.59 17.81
N SER A 237 11.03 3.63 18.57
CA SER A 237 10.30 2.43 19.02
C SER A 237 9.15 2.80 19.97
N VAL A 238 9.38 3.72 20.90
CA VAL A 238 8.38 4.18 21.86
C VAL A 238 7.33 5.04 21.15
N SER A 239 7.77 6.04 20.40
CA SER A 239 6.89 6.94 19.66
C SER A 239 5.96 6.19 18.71
N SER A 240 6.50 5.22 17.96
CA SER A 240 5.70 4.40 17.03
C SER A 240 4.73 3.49 17.75
N SER A 241 5.15 2.86 18.85
CA SER A 241 4.27 1.97 19.63
C SER A 241 3.08 2.73 20.25
N VAL A 242 3.34 3.93 20.78
CA VAL A 242 2.30 4.84 21.30
C VAL A 242 1.38 5.29 20.16
N ALA A 243 1.95 5.75 19.04
CA ALA A 243 1.19 6.25 17.88
C ALA A 243 0.26 5.19 17.28
N ILE A 244 0.75 3.96 17.09
CA ILE A 244 -0.03 2.84 16.57
C ILE A 244 -1.18 2.51 17.52
N LYS A 245 -0.90 2.40 18.83
CA LYS A 245 -1.94 2.12 19.83
C LYS A 245 -3.00 3.22 19.85
N GLN A 246 -2.57 4.48 19.86
CA GLN A 246 -3.47 5.61 19.94
C GLN A 246 -4.28 5.79 18.66
N SER A 247 -3.74 5.45 17.48
CA SER A 247 -4.52 5.48 16.23
C SER A 247 -5.77 4.60 16.30
N ILE A 248 -5.69 3.43 16.95
CA ILE A 248 -6.84 2.55 17.14
C ILE A 248 -7.82 3.15 18.15
N ALA A 249 -7.29 3.71 19.24
CA ALA A 249 -8.09 4.34 20.29
C ALA A 249 -8.90 5.54 19.78
N ILE A 250 -8.33 6.34 18.87
CA ILE A 250 -9.03 7.52 18.31
C ILE A 250 -10.03 7.16 17.20
N GLY A 251 -9.94 5.99 16.58
CA GLY A 251 -11.00 5.50 15.68
C GLY A 251 -10.58 4.69 14.45
N PHE A 252 -9.28 4.55 14.14
CA PHE A 252 -8.83 3.71 13.02
C PHE A 252 -9.09 2.22 13.34
N GLN A 253 -9.59 1.45 12.37
CA GLN A 253 -9.94 0.04 12.61
C GLN A 253 -8.84 -0.93 12.18
N LYS A 254 -8.14 -0.62 11.08
CA LYS A 254 -7.05 -1.41 10.55
C LYS A 254 -5.80 -0.55 10.37
N VAL A 255 -4.70 -0.96 11.01
CA VAL A 255 -3.42 -0.25 10.99
C VAL A 255 -2.38 -1.15 10.36
N LEU A 256 -1.79 -0.72 9.24
CA LEU A 256 -0.61 -1.38 8.69
C LEU A 256 0.62 -0.64 9.19
N CYS A 257 1.58 -1.34 9.79
CA CYS A 257 2.87 -0.80 10.18
C CYS A 257 3.97 -1.53 9.42
N VAL A 258 4.78 -0.79 8.67
CA VAL A 258 6.02 -1.28 8.06
C VAL A 258 7.19 -0.71 8.84
N ALA A 259 7.87 -1.55 9.62
CA ALA A 259 8.99 -1.17 10.46
C ALA A 259 10.31 -1.60 9.82
N ILE A 260 11.21 -0.65 9.55
CA ILE A 260 12.46 -0.85 8.83
C ILE A 260 13.64 -0.49 9.74
N GLY A 261 14.64 -1.37 9.82
CA GLY A 261 15.82 -1.18 10.68
C GLY A 261 15.62 -1.68 12.11
N ASP A 262 16.45 -1.18 13.03
CA ASP A 262 16.41 -1.52 14.46
C ASP A 262 15.24 -0.80 15.15
N VAL A 263 14.03 -1.34 14.97
CA VAL A 263 12.80 -0.86 15.62
C VAL A 263 12.12 -2.00 16.37
N ASP A 264 11.84 -1.77 17.64
CA ASP A 264 11.20 -2.74 18.53
C ASP A 264 9.78 -2.33 18.86
N ILE A 265 8.87 -2.69 17.97
CA ILE A 265 7.43 -2.55 18.14
C ILE A 265 6.88 -3.85 18.73
N GLY A 266 6.47 -3.82 20.00
CA GLY A 266 5.75 -4.94 20.64
C GLY A 266 6.59 -6.07 21.26
N LYS A 267 7.85 -5.82 21.64
CA LYS A 267 8.73 -6.84 22.26
C LYS A 267 8.39 -7.22 23.71
N ASP A 268 7.54 -6.48 24.42
CA ASP A 268 7.33 -6.75 25.84
C ASP A 268 6.42 -7.97 26.08
N SER A 269 6.94 -9.00 26.76
CA SER A 269 6.24 -10.27 27.00
C SER A 269 4.93 -10.11 27.79
N VAL A 270 4.82 -9.04 28.60
CA VAL A 270 3.62 -8.66 29.36
C VAL A 270 2.56 -8.00 28.46
N MET A 271 2.95 -7.40 27.33
CA MET A 271 2.04 -6.81 26.33
C MET A 271 1.28 -7.87 25.51
N ARG A 272 1.83 -9.09 25.37
CA ARG A 272 1.21 -10.18 24.60
C ARG A 272 -0.14 -10.63 25.13
N VAL A 273 -0.38 -10.50 26.44
CA VAL A 273 -1.56 -11.09 27.11
C VAL A 273 -2.68 -10.07 27.35
N ARG A 274 -2.37 -8.78 27.52
CA ARG A 274 -3.37 -7.79 27.96
C ARG A 274 -3.86 -6.81 26.89
N TYR A 275 -3.10 -6.54 25.83
CA TYR A 275 -3.40 -5.37 24.96
C TYR A 275 -3.49 -5.66 23.46
N PHE A 276 -2.98 -6.79 22.99
CA PHE A 276 -3.20 -7.26 21.61
C PHE A 276 -4.35 -8.29 21.55
N ARG A 277 -5.60 -7.82 21.64
CA ARG A 277 -6.80 -8.57 21.21
C ARG A 277 -7.81 -7.62 20.55
N PRO A 278 -8.41 -7.96 19.39
CA PRO A 278 -8.11 -9.06 18.48
C PRO A 278 -6.95 -8.70 17.54
N VAL A 279 -6.18 -9.72 17.19
CA VAL A 279 -5.01 -9.74 16.29
C VAL A 279 -5.33 -9.27 14.84
N THR A 280 -6.54 -8.77 14.57
CA THR A 280 -7.03 -8.35 13.25
C THR A 280 -6.81 -6.86 12.94
N LYS A 281 -6.71 -6.00 13.98
CA LYS A 281 -6.67 -4.53 13.80
C LYS A 281 -5.30 -3.96 13.47
N THR A 282 -4.22 -4.71 13.68
CA THR A 282 -2.86 -4.26 13.34
C THR A 282 -2.11 -5.33 12.60
N MET A 283 -1.54 -4.97 11.45
CA MET A 283 -0.56 -5.76 10.73
C MET A 283 0.81 -5.11 10.88
N LEU A 284 1.79 -5.86 11.37
CA LEU A 284 3.19 -5.44 11.48
C LEU A 284 4.04 -6.23 10.49
N LEU A 285 4.68 -5.49 9.59
CA LEU A 285 5.71 -5.97 8.68
C LEU A 285 7.07 -5.41 9.14
N LYS A 286 7.90 -6.25 9.76
CA LYS A 286 9.25 -5.91 10.18
C LYS A 286 10.26 -6.26 9.09
N ILE A 287 11.15 -5.34 8.76
CA ILE A 287 12.17 -5.50 7.73
C ILE A 287 13.53 -5.15 8.33
N CYS A 288 14.41 -6.14 8.46
CA CYS A 288 15.71 -5.98 9.12
C CYS A 288 16.82 -6.71 8.36
N GLY A 289 18.06 -6.22 8.47
CA GLY A 289 19.24 -6.86 7.86
C GLY A 289 19.63 -8.21 8.46
N LYS A 290 19.20 -8.54 9.68
CA LYS A 290 19.49 -9.82 10.36
C LYS A 290 18.18 -10.54 10.73
N GLN A 291 18.21 -11.88 10.67
CA GLN A 291 17.13 -12.71 11.21
C GLN A 291 17.07 -12.53 12.73
N ASN A 292 16.14 -11.72 13.23
CA ASN A 292 15.80 -11.72 14.65
C ASN A 292 14.73 -12.79 14.90
N SER A 293 15.13 -13.84 15.63
CA SER A 293 14.32 -15.03 15.96
C SER A 293 13.33 -14.82 17.11
N GLU A 294 13.21 -13.60 17.65
CA GLU A 294 12.53 -13.36 18.94
C GLU A 294 10.99 -13.23 18.84
N MET A 295 10.44 -12.87 17.67
CA MET A 295 8.99 -12.73 17.48
C MET A 295 8.40 -13.91 16.70
N ALA A 296 7.38 -14.55 17.29
CA ALA A 296 6.62 -15.61 16.62
C ALA A 296 5.90 -15.06 15.38
N LYS A 297 6.25 -15.60 14.21
CA LYS A 297 5.59 -15.24 12.94
C LYS A 297 4.11 -15.60 13.02
N SER A 298 3.26 -14.69 12.56
CA SER A 298 1.82 -14.93 12.38
C SER A 298 1.37 -14.41 11.03
N LYS A 299 0.06 -14.38 10.79
CA LYS A 299 -0.51 -13.80 9.57
C LYS A 299 -0.53 -12.28 9.54
N TYR A 300 -0.41 -11.66 10.72
CA TYR A 300 -0.37 -10.21 10.92
C TYR A 300 0.97 -9.73 11.47
N HIS A 301 1.89 -10.63 11.78
CA HIS A 301 3.25 -10.30 12.23
C HIS A 301 4.22 -11.02 11.31
N ILE A 302 4.80 -10.26 10.38
CA ILE A 302 5.61 -10.75 9.28
C ILE A 302 6.99 -10.12 9.41
N SER A 303 8.02 -10.94 9.24
CA SER A 303 9.40 -10.49 9.32
C SER A 303 10.13 -10.87 8.03
N LEU A 304 10.64 -9.86 7.34
CA LEU A 304 11.45 -9.98 6.13
C LEU A 304 12.90 -9.67 6.49
N SER A 305 13.79 -10.63 6.25
CA SER A 305 15.22 -10.38 6.32
C SER A 305 15.68 -9.85 4.98
N TRP A 306 16.11 -8.59 4.95
CA TRP A 306 16.53 -7.90 3.73
C TRP A 306 17.82 -7.15 3.97
N SER A 307 18.83 -7.43 3.16
CA SER A 307 20.09 -6.69 3.14
C SER A 307 20.40 -6.31 1.70
N GLU A 308 20.51 -5.00 1.43
CA GLU A 308 21.03 -4.54 0.15
C GLU A 308 22.56 -4.43 0.26
N ASP A 309 23.28 -5.13 -0.62
CA ASP A 309 24.72 -4.93 -0.78
C ASP A 309 25.00 -3.56 -1.39
N HIS A 310 26.16 -2.96 -1.05
CA HIS A 310 26.55 -1.61 -1.50
C HIS A 310 26.55 -1.43 -3.03
N HIS A 311 26.60 -2.52 -3.81
CA HIS A 311 26.60 -2.52 -5.27
C HIS A 311 25.21 -2.76 -5.90
N GLU A 312 24.19 -3.18 -5.15
CA GLU A 312 22.90 -3.69 -5.68
C GLU A 312 21.68 -2.97 -5.10
N LYS A 313 21.59 -1.66 -5.36
CA LYS A 313 20.69 -0.72 -4.67
C LYS A 313 19.24 -0.63 -5.20
N ASN A 314 18.60 -1.70 -5.68
CA ASN A 314 17.19 -1.64 -6.12
C ASN A 314 16.41 -2.96 -5.95
N SER A 315 16.97 -3.93 -5.24
CA SER A 315 16.33 -5.23 -5.11
C SER A 315 15.07 -5.13 -4.23
N PHE A 316 15.02 -4.20 -3.27
CA PHE A 316 13.89 -4.10 -2.34
C PHE A 316 12.54 -3.88 -3.03
N VAL A 317 12.53 -3.13 -4.13
CA VAL A 317 11.31 -2.86 -4.91
C VAL A 317 10.68 -4.15 -5.45
N PHE A 318 11.48 -5.18 -5.73
CA PHE A 318 10.95 -6.51 -6.06
C PHE A 318 10.08 -7.03 -4.92
N GLY A 319 10.57 -6.99 -3.67
CA GLY A 319 9.81 -7.39 -2.48
C GLY A 319 8.55 -6.54 -2.28
N VAL A 320 8.63 -5.24 -2.56
CA VAL A 320 7.47 -4.34 -2.52
C VAL A 320 6.37 -4.83 -3.47
N LEU A 321 6.68 -4.96 -4.75
CA LEU A 321 5.68 -5.29 -5.79
C LEU A 321 5.18 -6.73 -5.71
N ARG A 322 6.03 -7.66 -5.26
CA ARG A 322 5.74 -9.11 -5.28
C ARG A 322 5.19 -9.65 -3.95
N PHE A 323 5.17 -8.84 -2.90
CA PHE A 323 4.74 -9.30 -1.59
C PHE A 323 4.08 -8.21 -0.74
N ILE A 324 4.78 -7.11 -0.47
CA ILE A 324 4.29 -6.09 0.47
C ILE A 324 3.00 -5.45 -0.06
N LEU A 325 2.98 -5.08 -1.33
CA LEU A 325 1.85 -4.40 -1.94
C LEU A 325 0.62 -5.30 -2.06
N PRO A 326 0.68 -6.54 -2.61
CA PRO A 326 -0.50 -7.42 -2.61
C PRO A 326 -1.00 -7.76 -1.21
N LEU A 327 -0.10 -7.92 -0.23
CA LEU A 327 -0.47 -8.14 1.16
C LEU A 327 -1.20 -6.93 1.75
N ALA A 328 -0.68 -5.72 1.54
CA ALA A 328 -1.25 -4.48 2.06
C ALA A 328 -2.62 -4.19 1.42
N TYR A 329 -2.76 -4.42 0.10
CA TYR A 329 -4.05 -4.35 -0.59
C TYR A 329 -5.03 -5.43 -0.10
N SER A 330 -4.57 -6.64 0.22
CA SER A 330 -5.44 -7.66 0.85
C SER A 330 -5.89 -7.28 2.26
N TYR A 331 -5.02 -6.56 2.99
CA TYR A 331 -5.31 -6.14 4.36
C TYR A 331 -6.31 -4.97 4.41
N GLN A 332 -6.23 -4.04 3.44
CA GLN A 332 -7.04 -2.83 3.33
C GLN A 332 -6.98 -1.97 4.61
N PRO A 333 -5.81 -1.37 4.94
CA PRO A 333 -5.65 -0.54 6.13
C PRO A 333 -6.41 0.79 6.01
N ASP A 334 -6.79 1.35 7.16
CA ASP A 334 -7.34 2.71 7.29
C ASP A 334 -6.24 3.75 7.54
N ILE A 335 -5.05 3.30 7.95
CA ILE A 335 -3.85 4.11 8.11
C ILE A 335 -2.60 3.24 7.95
N VAL A 336 -1.56 3.81 7.33
CA VAL A 336 -0.27 3.16 7.13
C VAL A 336 0.82 3.88 7.91
N PHE A 337 1.50 3.19 8.81
CA PHE A 337 2.73 3.65 9.45
C PHE A 337 3.95 3.13 8.71
N ILE A 338 4.93 4.01 8.49
CA ILE A 338 6.27 3.64 8.01
C ILE A 338 7.25 4.08 9.10
N THR A 339 7.75 3.11 9.85
CA THR A 339 8.67 3.38 10.96
C THR A 339 10.09 3.04 10.55
N ILE A 340 11.02 3.97 10.76
CA ILE A 340 12.41 3.84 10.32
C ILE A 340 13.34 4.04 11.51
N GLY A 341 13.99 2.97 11.93
CA GLY A 341 15.00 2.99 12.98
C GLY A 341 16.41 3.06 12.42
N ALA A 342 17.38 3.10 13.34
CA ALA A 342 18.79 3.06 13.00
C ALA A 342 19.17 1.76 12.28
N LYS A 343 20.34 1.75 11.62
CA LYS A 343 20.88 0.60 10.88
C LYS A 343 19.93 0.09 9.80
N CYS A 344 19.32 1.00 9.04
CA CYS A 344 18.51 0.65 7.90
C CYS A 344 19.36 -0.09 6.84
N SER A 345 18.89 -1.27 6.41
CA SER A 345 19.55 -2.11 5.42
C SER A 345 19.02 -1.91 3.99
N ILE A 346 18.15 -0.91 3.81
CA ILE A 346 17.49 -0.54 2.56
C ILE A 346 17.90 0.89 2.25
N ASP A 347 18.19 1.16 0.99
CA ASP A 347 18.54 2.51 0.58
C ASP A 347 17.35 3.49 0.61
N VAL A 348 17.67 4.79 0.62
CA VAL A 348 16.69 5.89 0.65
C VAL A 348 15.67 5.75 -0.48
N LYS A 349 16.10 5.27 -1.66
CA LYS A 349 15.25 5.13 -2.85
C LYS A 349 14.23 4.03 -2.69
N GLY A 350 14.63 2.85 -2.22
CA GLY A 350 13.74 1.72 -1.94
C GLY A 350 12.67 2.08 -0.92
N ILE A 351 13.05 2.81 0.14
CA ILE A 351 12.12 3.33 1.15
C ILE A 351 11.15 4.35 0.53
N SER A 352 11.67 5.29 -0.26
CA SER A 352 10.87 6.32 -0.92
C SER A 352 9.86 5.72 -1.91
N LEU A 353 10.27 4.71 -2.69
CA LEU A 353 9.40 3.98 -3.61
C LEU A 353 8.33 3.17 -2.85
N LEU A 354 8.71 2.51 -1.76
CA LEU A 354 7.74 1.84 -0.88
C LEU A 354 6.67 2.83 -0.40
N ALA A 355 7.09 4.00 0.10
CA ALA A 355 6.18 5.03 0.57
C ALA A 355 5.26 5.55 -0.55
N CYS A 356 5.80 5.77 -1.75
CA CYS A 356 5.03 6.12 -2.95
C CYS A 356 3.92 5.10 -3.25
N PHE A 357 4.26 3.80 -3.29
CA PHE A 357 3.27 2.76 -3.57
C PHE A 357 2.20 2.65 -2.46
N LEU A 358 2.62 2.75 -1.19
CA LEU A 358 1.70 2.63 -0.05
C LEU A 358 0.77 3.84 0.12
N GLN A 359 1.08 5.00 -0.45
CA GLN A 359 0.15 6.15 -0.49
C GLN A 359 -1.13 5.90 -1.32
N GLY A 360 -1.17 4.82 -2.11
CA GLY A 360 -2.39 4.38 -2.78
C GLY A 360 -3.38 3.66 -1.86
N LEU A 361 -2.99 3.35 -0.62
CA LEU A 361 -3.84 2.73 0.39
C LEU A 361 -4.36 3.79 1.36
N ALA A 362 -5.40 3.46 2.11
CA ALA A 362 -5.90 4.27 3.22
C ALA A 362 -6.19 5.73 2.83
N GLU A 363 -6.62 6.05 1.61
CA GLU A 363 -6.81 7.43 1.15
C GLU A 363 -5.52 8.29 1.17
N GLY A 364 -4.35 7.63 1.15
CA GLY A 364 -3.04 8.25 1.35
C GLY A 364 -2.77 8.69 2.79
N ARG A 365 -3.51 8.17 3.78
CA ARG A 365 -3.24 8.36 5.21
C ARG A 365 -2.01 7.55 5.61
N THR A 366 -0.85 8.12 5.34
CA THR A 366 0.46 7.56 5.69
C THR A 366 1.09 8.39 6.80
N PHE A 367 1.67 7.75 7.81
CA PHE A 367 2.39 8.42 8.88
C PHE A 367 3.81 7.84 9.02
N ALA A 368 4.82 8.63 8.69
CA ALA A 368 6.21 8.22 8.84
C ALA A 368 6.74 8.60 10.23
N VAL A 369 7.36 7.66 10.96
CA VAL A 369 8.07 7.93 12.21
C VAL A 369 9.51 7.49 12.03
N ILE A 370 10.42 8.45 12.00
CA ILE A 370 11.81 8.25 11.59
C ILE A 370 12.71 8.64 12.77
N GLN A 371 13.74 7.84 13.02
CA GLN A 371 14.78 8.18 13.99
C GLN A 371 15.40 9.52 13.60
N ASP A 372 15.58 10.41 14.57
CA ASP A 372 16.15 11.75 14.38
C ASP A 372 17.55 11.78 13.75
N SER A 373 18.34 10.72 13.91
CA SER A 373 19.63 10.55 13.24
C SER A 373 19.53 10.32 11.72
N GLU A 374 18.37 9.92 11.20
CA GLU A 374 18.16 9.51 9.80
C GLU A 374 17.59 10.66 8.95
N VAL A 375 18.27 11.82 8.96
CA VAL A 375 17.77 13.07 8.34
C VAL A 375 17.61 12.94 6.81
N GLU A 376 18.56 12.30 6.12
CA GLU A 376 18.50 12.09 4.66
C GLU A 376 17.22 11.32 4.25
N ILE A 377 16.86 10.29 5.02
CA ILE A 377 15.64 9.52 4.77
C ILE A 377 14.41 10.39 5.05
N ALA A 378 14.43 11.22 6.09
CA ALA A 378 13.32 12.11 6.42
C ALA A 378 13.07 13.19 5.36
N GLU A 379 14.13 13.75 4.77
CA GLU A 379 14.02 14.70 3.65
C GLU A 379 13.37 14.03 2.42
N ALA A 380 13.87 12.86 2.00
CA ALA A 380 13.30 12.13 0.87
C ALA A 380 11.84 11.70 1.13
N MET A 381 11.53 11.25 2.35
CA MET A 381 10.17 10.90 2.76
C MET A 381 9.23 12.11 2.74
N ALA A 382 9.69 13.29 3.15
CA ALA A 382 8.90 14.51 3.06
C ALA A 382 8.57 14.87 1.60
N GLU A 383 9.53 14.79 0.68
CA GLU A 383 9.30 15.04 -0.76
C GLU A 383 8.27 14.07 -1.36
N VAL A 384 8.31 12.80 -0.94
CA VAL A 384 7.35 11.78 -1.38
C VAL A 384 5.94 12.04 -0.83
N LEU A 385 5.81 12.35 0.46
CA LEU A 385 4.51 12.55 1.10
C LEU A 385 3.80 13.81 0.60
N THR A 386 4.57 14.84 0.25
CA THR A 386 4.10 16.10 -0.32
C THR A 386 3.81 16.00 -1.83
N ALA A 387 4.15 14.89 -2.47
CA ALA A 387 4.09 14.69 -3.92
C ALA A 387 4.91 15.71 -4.74
N PHE A 388 6.02 16.21 -4.18
CA PHE A 388 6.97 17.05 -4.96
C PHE A 388 7.80 16.23 -5.93
N CYS A 389 8.05 14.96 -5.63
CA CYS A 389 8.95 14.12 -6.42
C CYS A 389 8.48 12.67 -6.42
N THR A 390 8.51 12.05 -7.60
CA THR A 390 8.48 10.59 -7.72
C THR A 390 9.93 10.10 -7.81
N PRO A 391 10.38 9.24 -6.87
CA PRO A 391 11.75 8.74 -6.88
C PRO A 391 12.06 8.01 -8.18
N HIS A 392 13.23 8.26 -8.73
CA HIS A 392 13.69 7.54 -9.91
C HIS A 392 13.95 6.06 -9.56
N PHE A 393 13.34 5.13 -10.32
CA PHE A 393 13.35 3.66 -10.11
C PHE A 393 14.74 2.97 -10.17
N GLY A 394 15.80 3.74 -10.36
CA GLY A 394 17.19 3.29 -10.29
C GLY A 394 17.67 2.48 -11.50
N SER A 395 18.66 1.61 -11.27
CA SER A 395 19.17 0.65 -12.25
C SER A 395 18.25 -0.56 -12.31
N GLY A 396 18.02 -1.13 -13.51
CA GLY A 396 17.22 -2.35 -13.70
C GLY A 396 17.94 -3.63 -13.26
N THR A 397 18.73 -3.58 -12.18
CA THR A 397 19.42 -4.74 -11.62
C THR A 397 18.38 -5.74 -11.10
N PRO A 398 18.53 -7.04 -11.43
CA PRO A 398 17.64 -8.06 -10.89
C PRO A 398 17.78 -8.16 -9.37
N ALA A 399 16.72 -8.57 -8.69
CA ALA A 399 16.81 -8.95 -7.29
C ALA A 399 17.70 -10.20 -7.14
N THR A 400 18.40 -10.31 -6.00
CA THR A 400 19.24 -11.47 -5.70
C THR A 400 18.41 -12.74 -5.59
N SER A 401 19.03 -13.89 -5.83
CA SER A 401 18.37 -15.19 -5.66
C SER A 401 17.88 -15.38 -4.23
N GLU A 402 18.66 -14.90 -3.24
CA GLU A 402 18.34 -14.95 -1.82
C GLU A 402 17.08 -14.15 -1.49
N ALA A 403 16.99 -12.92 -2.00
CA ALA A 403 15.84 -12.05 -1.84
C ALA A 403 14.57 -12.66 -2.47
N ILE A 404 14.69 -13.19 -3.69
CA ILE A 404 13.57 -13.82 -4.38
C ILE A 404 13.08 -15.05 -3.62
N LEU A 405 13.99 -15.91 -3.14
CA LEU A 405 13.64 -17.09 -2.34
C LEU A 405 13.06 -16.72 -0.97
N ALA A 406 13.49 -15.62 -0.35
CA ALA A 406 12.91 -15.13 0.89
C ALA A 406 11.44 -14.69 0.69
N ILE A 407 11.19 -13.92 -0.38
CA ILE A 407 9.84 -13.49 -0.75
C ILE A 407 8.94 -14.68 -1.10
N LYS A 408 9.46 -15.65 -1.86
CA LYS A 408 8.71 -16.86 -2.21
C LYS A 408 8.31 -17.65 -0.95
N ARG A 409 9.23 -17.87 -0.02
CA ARG A 409 8.95 -18.57 1.25
C ARG A 409 7.83 -17.90 2.05
N GLU A 410 7.84 -16.57 2.17
CA GLU A 410 6.78 -15.86 2.89
C GLU A 410 5.45 -15.87 2.13
N ARG A 411 5.49 -15.82 0.78
CA ARG A 411 4.30 -15.97 -0.05
C ARG A 411 3.65 -17.34 0.13
N ASP A 412 4.42 -18.41 0.01
CA ASP A 412 3.93 -19.80 0.17
C ASP A 412 3.28 -19.99 1.55
N ARG A 413 3.86 -19.38 2.59
CA ARG A 413 3.32 -19.40 3.96
C ARG A 413 1.98 -18.68 4.10
N LEU A 414 1.75 -17.62 3.33
CA LEU A 414 0.69 -16.63 3.58
C LEU A 414 -0.43 -16.61 2.52
N GLN A 415 -0.19 -17.15 1.33
CA GLN A 415 -1.10 -17.03 0.18
C GLN A 415 -2.48 -17.66 0.39
N HIS A 416 -2.62 -18.63 1.29
CA HIS A 416 -3.93 -19.20 1.65
C HIS A 416 -4.79 -18.24 2.48
N GLN A 417 -4.15 -17.31 3.20
CA GLN A 417 -4.83 -16.34 4.07
C GLN A 417 -4.97 -14.99 3.39
N TRP A 418 -4.00 -14.62 2.55
CA TRP A 418 -3.96 -13.38 1.79
C TRP A 418 -3.97 -13.71 0.30
N LYS A 419 -5.17 -13.89 -0.27
CA LYS A 419 -5.33 -14.54 -1.59
C LYS A 419 -4.77 -13.72 -2.76
N LEU A 420 -4.60 -12.41 -2.63
CA LEU A 420 -3.93 -11.57 -3.65
C LEU A 420 -2.45 -11.89 -3.82
N LEU A 421 -1.84 -12.64 -2.89
CA LEU A 421 -0.48 -13.16 -3.04
C LEU A 421 -0.38 -14.31 -4.05
N ARG A 422 -1.50 -14.96 -4.42
CA ARG A 422 -1.50 -16.09 -5.35
C ARG A 422 -1.23 -15.61 -6.78
N CYS A 423 -0.21 -16.18 -7.40
CA CYS A 423 0.12 -15.96 -8.81
C CYS A 423 0.18 -17.26 -9.62
N SER A 424 -0.23 -18.38 -9.01
CA SER A 424 -0.30 -19.70 -9.63
C SER A 424 -1.41 -20.54 -9.01
N VAL A 425 -1.89 -21.52 -9.76
CA VAL A 425 -2.99 -22.42 -9.35
C VAL A 425 -2.56 -23.40 -8.26
N ASN A 426 -1.29 -23.82 -8.30
CA ASN A 426 -0.70 -24.82 -7.38
C ASN A 426 -0.53 -24.32 -5.94
#